data_AF-A0A9D6YW31-F1
#
_entry.id   AF-A0A9D6YW31-F1
#
_cell.length_a   1.000
_cell.length_b   1.000
_cell.length_c   1.000
_cell.angle_alpha   90.00
_cell.angle_beta   90.00
_cell.angle_gamma   90.00
#
_symmetry.space_group_name_H-M   'P 1'
#
loop_
_entity.id
_entity.type
_entity.pdbx_description
1 polymer ?
#
loop_
_entity_poly.entity_id
_entity_poly.type
_entity_poly.pdbx_seq_one_letter_code
_entity_poly.pdbx_strand_id
1 'polypeptide(L)'
;MTEEEKGPETKFSRREFIKCSALLGGTLLAGQLGWATDLVRRAEAGLLSPEEEYELAKAENILHTVCLQCNTGCGIKVKLFRKNGQAVAAKIDGNPYNPFVLFPHLPFKTSPAEAVEIDAAICPKGQSGLQTAYDPYRITKVLKRAGKRGENKWQSISFDQAIDEIVNGGNLFKDIPGEESRKVEGLKDICTLRDPDLFQRMAFDIKDISKKKTPEEKKAAVEDFKKKYAGELHYLIDPDHPDFGPRNNQLLYMWGRKKAGRSEFSARFFGGTMGTTNRHGHTTVCQGSLYFSGKAMSEQYTEGTFKDGQKFYWQADCEGAEFILFVGANLLDANYGPPNRTPRLISKKFAVVDPRFSKLASKAWKYLPVNPGEDGALAMGMLQWIIKHKRYNESYLIF
;
A
#
# COMPACT_ATOMS: atom_id res chain seq x y z
N MET A 1 3.02 21.81 57.61
CA MET A 1 1.66 22.31 57.38
C MET A 1 1.81 23.68 56.72
N THR A 2 1.84 23.69 55.39
CA THR A 2 1.61 24.86 54.53
C THR A 2 1.15 24.29 53.20
N GLU A 3 -0.10 24.60 52.88
CA GLU A 3 -0.68 24.49 51.54
C GLU A 3 0.11 25.40 50.59
N GLU A 4 0.43 24.92 49.38
CA GLU A 4 0.15 25.59 48.10
C GLU A 4 0.88 24.90 46.93
N GLU A 5 0.32 25.08 45.73
CA GLU A 5 0.75 24.55 44.42
C GLU A 5 0.25 23.16 44.00
N LYS A 6 -1.08 22.99 44.03
CA LYS A 6 -1.76 22.24 42.96
C LYS A 6 -1.85 23.12 41.72
N GLY A 7 -1.12 22.77 40.66
CA GLY A 7 -1.27 23.37 39.33
C GLY A 7 -2.72 23.25 38.80
N PRO A 8 -3.13 24.09 37.84
CA PRO A 8 -4.52 24.19 37.45
C PRO A 8 -5.01 22.88 36.79
N GLU A 9 -5.95 22.20 37.44
CA GLU A 9 -6.75 21.15 36.80
C GLU A 9 -7.64 21.79 35.73
N THR A 10 -7.19 21.79 34.47
CA THR A 10 -8.03 22.16 33.34
C THR A 10 -9.07 21.07 33.08
N LYS A 11 -10.26 21.22 33.66
CA LYS A 11 -11.42 20.39 33.36
C LYS A 11 -11.92 20.68 31.95
N PHE A 12 -11.41 19.93 30.97
CA PHE A 12 -11.95 19.92 29.61
C PHE A 12 -13.42 19.49 29.61
N SER A 13 -14.31 20.30 29.05
CA SER A 13 -15.68 19.84 28.77
C SER A 13 -15.69 18.87 27.59
N ARG A 14 -16.64 17.92 27.57
CA ARG A 14 -16.86 17.02 26.42
C ARG A 14 -17.08 17.78 25.10
N ARG A 15 -17.63 19.00 25.17
CA ARG A 15 -17.86 19.87 24.01
C ARG A 15 -16.56 20.47 23.48
N GLU A 16 -15.65 20.89 24.37
CA GLU A 16 -14.31 21.35 23.99
C GLU A 16 -13.48 20.20 23.41
N PHE A 17 -13.51 19.02 24.02
CA PHE A 17 -12.82 17.84 23.50
C PHE A 17 -13.28 17.43 22.08
N ILE A 18 -14.59 17.52 21.79
CA ILE A 18 -15.14 17.25 20.45
C ILE A 18 -14.71 18.33 19.44
N LYS A 19 -14.67 19.61 19.84
CA LYS A 19 -14.11 20.68 19.01
C LYS A 19 -12.60 20.48 18.74
N CYS A 20 -11.83 20.09 19.75
CA CYS A 20 -10.41 19.75 19.65
C CYS A 20 -10.14 18.58 18.70
N SER A 21 -10.99 17.54 18.75
CA SER A 21 -10.85 16.34 17.91
C SER A 21 -11.20 16.60 16.44
N ALA A 22 -12.12 17.53 16.17
CA ALA A 22 -12.50 17.92 14.82
C ALA A 22 -11.37 18.69 14.11
N LEU A 23 -10.69 19.60 14.81
CA LEU A 23 -9.75 20.53 14.20
C LEU A 23 -8.31 20.02 14.02
N LEU A 24 -7.79 19.02 14.77
CA LEU A 24 -6.32 19.00 15.01
C LEU A 24 -5.52 17.68 14.87
N GLY A 25 -6.12 16.51 14.70
CA GLY A 25 -5.41 15.32 14.16
C GLY A 25 -4.18 14.76 14.92
N GLY A 26 -3.80 15.34 16.06
CA GLY A 26 -2.85 14.91 17.10
C GLY A 26 -1.49 14.39 16.63
N THR A 27 -0.45 15.24 16.51
CA THR A 27 0.95 14.85 16.16
C THR A 27 2.02 15.86 16.64
N LEU A 28 2.94 15.44 17.52
CA LEU A 28 4.01 16.30 18.10
C LEU A 28 5.23 16.47 17.17
N LEU A 29 5.63 17.74 16.98
CA LEU A 29 6.98 18.28 16.63
C LEU A 29 7.46 18.35 15.16
N ALA A 30 7.51 19.59 14.62
CA ALA A 30 8.30 19.96 13.43
C ALA A 30 9.70 20.51 13.80
N GLY A 31 10.71 19.65 13.96
CA GLY A 31 11.98 19.95 14.64
C GLY A 31 13.03 20.89 14.00
N GLN A 32 12.69 21.84 13.11
CA GLN A 32 13.71 22.76 12.54
C GLN A 32 13.41 24.25 12.71
N LEU A 33 12.28 24.60 13.29
CA LEU A 33 11.91 25.99 13.58
C LEU A 33 11.25 26.02 14.96
N GLY A 34 11.87 26.68 15.94
CA GLY A 34 11.34 26.76 17.30
C GLY A 34 9.87 27.24 17.33
N TRP A 35 9.55 28.23 16.49
CA TRP A 35 8.19 28.72 16.32
C TRP A 35 7.24 27.70 15.69
N ALA A 36 7.71 26.83 14.79
CA ALA A 36 6.89 25.78 14.17
C ALA A 36 6.61 24.65 15.15
N THR A 37 7.60 24.27 15.97
CA THR A 37 7.39 23.28 17.04
C THR A 37 6.38 23.78 18.06
N ASP A 38 6.51 25.04 18.48
CA ASP A 38 5.57 25.66 19.41
C ASP A 38 4.17 25.79 18.79
N LEU A 39 4.08 26.24 17.54
CA LEU A 39 2.80 26.32 16.82
C LEU A 39 2.13 24.96 16.68
N VAL A 40 2.85 23.90 16.27
CA VAL A 40 2.27 22.55 16.17
C VAL A 40 1.80 22.08 17.54
N ARG A 41 2.60 22.27 18.59
CA ARG A 41 2.20 21.94 19.97
C ARG A 41 0.97 22.72 20.43
N ARG A 42 0.92 24.03 20.18
CA ARG A 42 -0.23 24.88 20.51
C ARG A 42 -1.44 24.53 19.68
N ALA A 43 -1.26 24.21 18.40
CA ALA A 43 -2.30 23.68 17.54
C ALA A 43 -2.85 22.39 18.15
N GLU A 44 -2.03 21.39 18.47
CA GLU A 44 -2.48 20.16 19.13
C GLU A 44 -3.20 20.40 20.46
N ALA A 45 -2.74 21.38 21.24
CA ALA A 45 -3.33 21.77 22.51
C ALA A 45 -4.59 22.66 22.38
N GLY A 46 -4.98 23.06 21.17
CA GLY A 46 -6.13 23.95 20.94
C GLY A 46 -5.90 25.39 21.41
N LEU A 47 -4.66 25.87 21.37
CA LEU A 47 -4.21 27.19 21.83
C LEU A 47 -3.82 28.11 20.65
N LEU A 48 -4.51 27.97 19.51
CA LEU A 48 -4.35 28.89 18.38
C LEU A 48 -5.15 30.18 18.61
N SER A 49 -4.57 31.31 18.22
CA SER A 49 -5.32 32.57 18.19
C SER A 49 -6.30 32.62 17.00
N PRO A 50 -7.34 33.47 17.04
CA PRO A 50 -8.25 33.65 15.90
C PRO A 50 -7.54 34.01 14.59
N GLU A 51 -6.46 34.80 14.68
CA GLU A 51 -5.63 35.14 13.52
C GLU A 51 -4.91 33.91 12.97
N GLU A 52 -4.43 33.03 13.85
CA GLU A 52 -3.79 31.78 13.46
C GLU A 52 -4.77 30.79 12.83
N GLU A 53 -6.00 30.71 13.35
CA GLU A 53 -7.08 29.93 12.73
C GLU A 53 -7.46 30.49 11.35
N TYR A 54 -7.53 31.82 11.21
CA TYR A 54 -7.82 32.49 9.94
C TYR A 54 -6.76 32.18 8.87
N GLU A 55 -5.47 32.13 9.24
CA GLU A 55 -4.42 31.72 8.30
C GLU A 55 -4.65 30.33 7.72
N LEU A 56 -5.14 29.37 8.51
CA LEU A 56 -5.44 28.00 8.04
C LEU A 56 -6.66 27.91 7.12
N ALA A 57 -7.51 28.94 7.12
CA ALA A 57 -8.72 29.04 6.32
C ALA A 57 -8.53 29.80 4.99
N LYS A 58 -7.31 30.26 4.68
CA LYS A 58 -7.03 30.90 3.38
C LYS A 58 -6.85 29.86 2.28
N ALA A 59 -7.47 30.08 1.12
CA ALA A 59 -7.37 29.17 -0.01
C ALA A 59 -5.92 28.94 -0.50
N GLU A 60 -5.06 29.98 -0.47
CA GLU A 60 -3.63 29.88 -0.82
C GLU A 60 -2.80 29.00 0.14
N ASN A 61 -3.37 28.70 1.31
CA ASN A 61 -2.78 27.87 2.34
C ASN A 61 -3.29 26.42 2.29
N ILE A 62 -4.03 26.04 1.25
CA ILE A 62 -4.54 24.68 1.06
C ILE A 62 -3.77 23.96 -0.04
N LEU A 63 -3.24 22.77 0.28
CA LEU A 63 -2.75 21.83 -0.72
C LEU A 63 -3.70 20.63 -0.84
N HIS A 64 -4.28 20.44 -2.04
CA HIS A 64 -5.08 19.28 -2.35
C HIS A 64 -4.20 18.11 -2.79
N THR A 65 -4.39 16.94 -2.18
CA THR A 65 -3.63 15.73 -2.51
C THR A 65 -4.42 14.46 -2.16
N VAL A 66 -3.75 13.31 -2.16
CA VAL A 66 -4.35 11.99 -1.94
C VAL A 66 -3.76 11.33 -0.69
N CYS A 67 -4.63 10.81 0.18
CA CYS A 67 -4.23 10.06 1.36
C CYS A 67 -3.60 8.72 0.96
N LEU A 68 -2.37 8.48 1.41
CA LEU A 68 -1.61 7.25 1.14
C LEU A 68 -1.47 6.33 2.37
N GLN A 69 -2.32 6.53 3.38
CA GLN A 69 -2.27 5.76 4.62
C GLN A 69 -2.91 4.37 4.46
N CYS A 70 -3.91 4.24 3.58
CA CYS A 70 -4.60 2.97 3.29
C CYS A 70 -4.97 2.87 1.80
N ASN A 71 -5.43 1.72 1.28
CA ASN A 71 -5.51 1.50 -0.17
C ASN A 71 -6.62 2.28 -0.89
N THR A 72 -7.52 2.95 -0.15
CA THR A 72 -8.66 3.70 -0.69
C THR A 72 -8.25 4.91 -1.53
N GLY A 73 -7.19 5.65 -1.14
CA GLY A 73 -6.80 6.86 -1.86
C GLY A 73 -7.80 8.00 -1.73
N CYS A 74 -8.33 8.23 -0.52
CA CYS A 74 -9.24 9.35 -0.24
C CYS A 74 -8.58 10.68 -0.62
N GLY A 75 -9.35 11.58 -1.25
CA GLY A 75 -8.90 12.96 -1.44
C GLY A 75 -8.78 13.69 -0.10
N ILE A 76 -7.66 14.38 0.10
CA ILE A 76 -7.40 15.18 1.30
C ILE A 76 -7.00 16.60 0.92
N LYS A 77 -7.24 17.53 1.83
CA LYS A 77 -6.69 18.87 1.79
C LYS A 77 -5.79 19.07 3.01
N VAL A 78 -4.61 19.61 2.79
CA VAL A 78 -3.61 19.88 3.82
C VAL A 78 -3.60 21.37 4.06
N LYS A 79 -3.90 21.79 5.29
CA LYS A 79 -3.89 23.20 5.72
C LYS A 79 -2.47 23.56 6.15
N LEU A 80 -1.89 24.54 5.48
CA LEU A 80 -0.54 25.04 5.73
C LEU A 80 -0.62 26.30 6.59
N PHE A 81 0.12 26.33 7.68
CA PHE A 81 0.38 27.57 8.37
C PHE A 81 1.62 28.23 7.76
N ARG A 82 1.50 29.50 7.35
CA ARG A 82 2.61 30.26 6.79
C ARG A 82 3.06 31.36 7.72
N LYS A 83 4.37 31.49 7.91
CA LYS A 83 4.99 32.59 8.65
C LYS A 83 6.38 32.86 8.10
N ASN A 84 6.71 34.12 7.86
CA ASN A 84 8.05 34.56 7.43
C ASN A 84 8.60 33.78 6.21
N GLY A 85 7.75 33.53 5.20
CA GLY A 85 8.13 32.79 3.98
C GLY A 85 8.26 31.28 4.14
N GLN A 86 8.03 30.74 5.34
CA GLN A 86 8.05 29.30 5.63
C GLN A 86 6.62 28.76 5.77
N ALA A 87 6.44 27.46 5.55
CA ALA A 87 5.15 26.79 5.65
C ALA A 87 5.26 25.47 6.43
N VAL A 88 4.25 25.18 7.25
CA VAL A 88 4.15 23.94 8.04
C VAL A 88 2.77 23.35 7.82
N ALA A 89 2.67 22.05 7.56
CA ALA A 89 1.39 21.36 7.49
C ALA A 89 0.83 21.21 8.90
N ALA A 90 -0.26 21.90 9.20
CA ALA A 90 -0.84 21.94 10.55
C ALA A 90 -2.03 20.99 10.69
N LYS A 91 -2.76 20.73 9.60
CA LYS A 91 -3.97 19.90 9.61
C LYS A 91 -4.21 19.19 8.29
N ILE A 92 -4.81 18.02 8.35
CA ILE A 92 -5.34 17.27 7.20
C ILE A 92 -6.85 17.11 7.38
N ASP A 93 -7.62 17.50 6.38
CA ASP A 93 -9.06 17.25 6.28
C ASP A 93 -9.39 16.52 4.98
N GLY A 94 -10.62 16.02 4.85
CA GLY A 94 -11.10 15.50 3.58
C GLY A 94 -11.20 16.62 2.55
N ASN A 95 -10.84 16.30 1.30
CA ASN A 95 -11.05 17.20 0.17
C ASN A 95 -12.54 17.18 -0.23
N PRO A 96 -13.28 18.30 -0.13
CA PRO A 96 -14.72 18.32 -0.40
C PRO A 96 -15.07 18.08 -1.88
N TYR A 97 -14.13 18.19 -2.81
CA TYR A 97 -14.32 17.80 -4.21
C TYR A 97 -14.31 16.28 -4.42
N ASN A 98 -13.85 15.49 -3.44
CA ASN A 98 -13.64 14.06 -3.63
C ASN A 98 -14.84 13.23 -3.13
N PRO A 99 -15.45 12.38 -3.98
CA PRO A 99 -16.67 11.63 -3.63
C PRO A 99 -16.45 10.57 -2.55
N PHE A 100 -15.21 10.16 -2.27
CA PHE A 100 -14.95 9.20 -1.19
C PHE A 100 -15.06 9.83 0.20
N VAL A 101 -14.93 11.15 0.32
CA VAL A 101 -14.92 11.83 1.63
C VAL A 101 -16.13 12.73 1.85
N LEU A 102 -16.84 13.10 0.78
CA LEU A 102 -18.07 13.90 0.84
C LEU A 102 -19.11 13.41 -0.18
N PHE A 103 -20.38 13.34 0.20
CA PHE A 103 -21.48 13.11 -0.73
C PHE A 103 -22.75 13.87 -0.30
N PRO A 104 -23.36 14.69 -1.18
CA PRO A 104 -22.82 15.08 -2.49
C PRO A 104 -21.49 15.84 -2.33
N HIS A 105 -20.51 15.55 -3.18
CA HIS A 105 -19.24 16.27 -3.20
C HIS A 105 -19.42 17.61 -3.92
N LEU A 106 -18.53 18.56 -3.65
CA LEU A 106 -18.55 19.84 -4.35
C LEU A 106 -18.27 19.64 -5.84
N PRO A 107 -18.98 20.35 -6.73
CA PRO A 107 -18.61 20.42 -8.14
C PRO A 107 -17.16 20.88 -8.29
N PHE A 108 -16.38 20.25 -9.17
CA PHE A 108 -14.99 20.67 -9.44
C PHE A 108 -14.85 22.11 -9.92
N LYS A 109 -15.94 22.72 -10.40
CA LYS A 109 -15.99 24.14 -10.80
C LYS A 109 -16.12 25.11 -9.63
N THR A 110 -16.46 24.66 -8.43
CA THR A 110 -16.54 25.51 -7.22
C THR A 110 -15.15 26.07 -6.93
N SER A 111 -15.07 27.36 -6.64
CA SER A 111 -13.76 28.02 -6.48
C SER A 111 -13.04 27.53 -5.22
N PRO A 112 -11.70 27.50 -5.19
CA PRO A 112 -10.95 27.18 -3.97
C PRO A 112 -11.25 28.13 -2.79
N ALA A 113 -11.63 29.38 -3.08
CA ALA A 113 -12.02 30.39 -2.09
C ALA A 113 -13.32 30.02 -1.37
N GLU A 114 -14.26 29.35 -2.04
CA GLU A 114 -15.49 28.84 -1.40
C GLU A 114 -15.24 27.47 -0.77
N ALA A 115 -14.47 26.59 -1.43
CA ALA A 115 -14.25 25.23 -0.96
C ALA A 115 -13.41 25.13 0.32
N VAL A 116 -12.59 26.15 0.62
CA VAL A 116 -11.74 26.14 1.82
C VAL A 116 -12.55 26.07 3.12
N GLU A 117 -13.73 26.68 3.14
CA GLU A 117 -14.65 26.70 4.30
C GLU A 117 -15.31 25.34 4.58
N ILE A 118 -15.20 24.39 3.64
CA ILE A 118 -15.89 23.10 3.72
C ILE A 118 -14.88 21.99 4.02
N ASP A 119 -14.94 21.46 5.24
CA ASP A 119 -14.15 20.30 5.66
C ASP A 119 -14.92 19.00 5.43
N ALA A 120 -14.33 18.07 4.67
CA ALA A 120 -14.91 16.74 4.46
C ALA A 120 -14.32 15.70 5.42
N ALA A 121 -15.02 14.58 5.59
CA ALA A 121 -14.65 13.58 6.57
C ALA A 121 -13.41 12.77 6.14
N ILE A 122 -12.47 12.55 7.06
CA ILE A 122 -11.31 11.67 6.87
C ILE A 122 -11.13 10.78 8.10
N CYS A 123 -10.69 9.52 7.90
CA CYS A 123 -10.53 8.57 8.99
C CYS A 123 -9.32 8.90 9.89
N PRO A 124 -9.20 8.30 11.09
CA PRO A 124 -8.08 8.56 12.00
C PRO A 124 -6.70 8.34 11.37
N LYS A 125 -6.56 7.33 10.49
CA LYS A 125 -5.31 7.10 9.75
C LYS A 125 -4.93 8.27 8.84
N GLY A 126 -5.92 8.91 8.21
CA GLY A 126 -5.69 10.05 7.33
C GLY A 126 -5.32 11.31 8.13
N GLN A 127 -6.00 11.53 9.27
CA GLN A 127 -5.66 12.59 10.22
C GLN A 127 -4.22 12.45 10.76
N SER A 128 -3.81 11.23 11.10
CA SER A 128 -2.46 10.94 11.60
C SER A 128 -1.34 11.04 10.54
N GLY A 129 -1.64 11.55 9.34
CA GLY A 129 -0.62 11.71 8.30
C GLY A 129 0.49 12.69 8.67
N LEU A 130 0.19 13.70 9.49
CA LEU A 130 1.19 14.64 9.99
C LEU A 130 2.19 13.95 10.94
N GLN A 131 1.75 12.93 11.66
CA GLN A 131 2.53 12.15 12.63
C GLN A 131 3.65 11.43 11.91
N THR A 132 3.34 10.82 10.77
CA THR A 132 4.35 10.20 9.90
C THR A 132 5.28 11.22 9.26
N ALA A 133 4.78 12.41 8.91
CA ALA A 133 5.59 13.43 8.28
C ALA A 133 6.63 14.04 9.23
N TYR A 134 6.24 14.20 10.50
CA TYR A 134 6.99 14.88 11.56
C TYR A 134 7.61 13.93 12.60
N ASP A 135 7.50 12.61 12.41
CA ASP A 135 8.05 11.62 13.33
C ASP A 135 9.56 11.90 13.60
N PRO A 136 9.99 12.09 14.86
CA PRO A 136 11.39 12.33 15.19
C PRO A 136 12.30 11.14 14.85
N TYR A 137 11.74 9.93 14.72
CA TYR A 137 12.45 8.72 14.31
C TYR A 137 12.47 8.53 12.78
N ARG A 138 11.91 9.46 12.01
CA ARG A 138 11.93 9.39 10.55
C ARG A 138 13.36 9.39 10.02
N ILE A 139 13.67 8.43 9.15
CA ILE A 139 14.96 8.34 8.48
C ILE A 139 15.08 9.50 7.47
N THR A 140 16.01 10.41 7.74
CA THR A 140 16.28 11.61 6.92
C THR A 140 17.67 11.62 6.28
N LYS A 141 18.51 10.66 6.64
CA LYS A 141 19.88 10.49 6.13
C LYS A 141 20.07 9.07 5.62
N VAL A 142 21.05 8.88 4.76
CA VAL A 142 21.45 7.52 4.35
C VAL A 142 22.24 6.89 5.49
N LEU A 143 21.80 5.70 5.92
CA LEU A 143 22.42 4.94 6.98
C LEU A 143 23.11 3.71 6.38
N LYS A 144 24.42 3.62 6.56
CA LYS A 144 25.23 2.44 6.24
C LYS A 144 25.54 1.67 7.51
N ARG A 145 25.52 0.34 7.44
CA ARG A 145 25.85 -0.52 8.58
C ARG A 145 27.32 -0.33 8.98
N ALA A 146 27.56 -0.22 10.30
CA ALA A 146 28.88 0.02 10.89
C ALA A 146 29.34 -1.10 11.86
N GLY A 147 28.58 -2.19 11.99
CA GLY A 147 28.93 -3.36 12.81
C GLY A 147 28.29 -4.63 12.27
N LYS A 148 28.40 -5.77 12.96
CA LYS A 148 27.86 -7.04 12.45
C LYS A 148 26.34 -6.96 12.25
N ARG A 149 25.81 -7.75 11.31
CA ARG A 149 24.36 -7.80 11.05
C ARG A 149 23.63 -8.17 12.34
N GLY A 150 22.63 -7.36 12.72
CA GLY A 150 21.88 -7.54 13.96
C GLY A 150 22.36 -6.69 15.15
N GLU A 151 23.55 -6.06 15.08
CA GLU A 151 24.08 -5.24 16.19
C GLU A 151 23.46 -3.83 16.28
N ASN A 152 22.61 -3.45 15.33
CA ASN A 152 22.01 -2.12 15.23
C ASN A 152 23.03 -0.95 15.25
N LYS A 153 24.21 -1.16 14.66
CA LYS A 153 25.24 -0.12 14.50
C LYS A 153 25.19 0.49 13.10
N TRP A 154 25.05 1.80 13.03
CA TRP A 154 24.88 2.57 11.80
C TRP A 154 25.79 3.80 11.77
N GLN A 155 26.25 4.16 10.59
CA GLN A 155 26.93 5.41 10.30
C GLN A 155 26.18 6.16 9.20
N SER A 156 26.20 7.49 9.25
CA SER A 156 25.65 8.32 8.19
C SER A 156 26.66 8.45 7.05
N ILE A 157 26.20 8.28 5.82
CA ILE A 157 26.99 8.54 4.61
C ILE A 157 26.27 9.52 3.68
N SER A 158 26.97 10.06 2.69
CA SER A 158 26.35 10.90 1.67
C SER A 158 25.51 10.06 0.71
N PHE A 159 24.55 10.70 0.02
CA PHE A 159 23.79 10.04 -1.05
C PHE A 159 24.69 9.60 -2.20
N ASP A 160 25.69 10.40 -2.58
CA ASP A 160 26.61 10.07 -3.66
C ASP A 160 27.44 8.83 -3.33
N GLN A 161 27.96 8.74 -2.11
CA GLN A 161 28.67 7.55 -1.65
C GLN A 161 27.74 6.33 -1.67
N ALA A 162 26.50 6.45 -1.21
CA ALA A 162 25.56 5.34 -1.21
C ALA A 162 25.25 4.84 -2.62
N ILE A 163 25.06 5.74 -3.58
CA ILE A 163 24.84 5.39 -4.99
C ILE A 163 26.07 4.69 -5.56
N ASP A 164 27.26 5.24 -5.34
CA ASP A 164 28.52 4.65 -5.81
C ASP A 164 28.71 3.22 -5.27
N GLU A 165 28.57 3.04 -3.96
CA GLU A 165 28.71 1.73 -3.31
C GLU A 165 27.65 0.71 -3.78
N ILE A 166 26.39 1.12 -3.99
CA ILE A 166 25.33 0.23 -4.50
C ILE A 166 25.61 -0.19 -5.95
N VAL A 167 26.10 0.73 -6.78
CA VAL A 167 26.29 0.49 -8.21
C VAL A 167 27.58 -0.29 -8.47
N ASN A 168 28.67 0.06 -7.79
CA ASN A 168 30.02 -0.46 -8.05
C ASN A 168 30.47 -1.55 -7.06
N GLY A 169 29.82 -1.67 -5.89
CA GLY A 169 30.20 -2.67 -4.89
C GLY A 169 31.60 -2.42 -4.29
N GLY A 170 32.31 -3.49 -3.95
CA GLY A 170 33.67 -3.46 -3.40
C GLY A 170 33.77 -3.94 -1.95
N ASN A 171 34.85 -3.57 -1.27
CA ASN A 171 35.13 -3.97 0.12
C ASN A 171 34.43 -3.01 1.10
N LEU A 172 33.09 -2.96 1.04
CA LEU A 172 32.27 -1.95 1.71
C LEU A 172 32.28 -2.05 3.23
N PHE A 173 32.68 -3.20 3.78
CA PHE A 173 32.60 -3.55 5.20
C PHE A 173 33.97 -3.97 5.77
N LYS A 174 35.06 -3.55 5.14
CA LYS A 174 36.43 -3.92 5.54
C LYS A 174 36.79 -3.61 7.00
N ASP A 175 36.12 -2.63 7.59
CA ASP A 175 36.35 -2.18 8.97
C ASP A 175 35.46 -2.94 9.99
N ILE A 176 34.63 -3.88 9.53
CA ILE A 176 33.76 -4.69 10.38
C ILE A 176 34.45 -6.03 10.68
N PRO A 177 34.64 -6.38 11.96
CA PRO A 177 35.28 -7.65 12.34
C PRO A 177 34.60 -8.87 11.73
N GLY A 178 35.37 -9.67 10.99
CA GLY A 178 34.89 -10.86 10.27
C GLY A 178 34.34 -10.62 8.86
N GLU A 179 34.42 -9.39 8.36
CA GLU A 179 34.04 -9.03 6.98
C GLU A 179 35.15 -8.29 6.22
N GLU A 180 36.39 -8.35 6.71
CA GLU A 180 37.56 -7.64 6.19
C GLU A 180 37.84 -7.98 4.72
N SER A 181 37.67 -9.27 4.37
CA SER A 181 37.86 -9.81 3.02
C SER A 181 36.58 -9.88 2.19
N ARG A 182 35.44 -9.44 2.74
CA ARG A 182 34.16 -9.54 2.06
C ARG A 182 34.06 -8.51 0.94
N LYS A 183 34.08 -9.00 -0.30
CA LYS A 183 33.72 -8.22 -1.48
C LYS A 183 32.20 -8.29 -1.71
N VAL A 184 31.56 -7.14 -1.86
CA VAL A 184 30.15 -7.02 -2.22
C VAL A 184 30.06 -6.73 -3.71
N GLU A 185 29.27 -7.50 -4.45
CA GLU A 185 28.96 -7.21 -5.86
C GLU A 185 28.04 -5.99 -5.97
N GLY A 186 28.37 -5.09 -6.88
CA GLY A 186 27.51 -3.96 -7.23
C GLY A 186 26.44 -4.33 -8.26
N LEU A 187 25.51 -3.42 -8.52
CA LEU A 187 24.53 -3.60 -9.62
C LEU A 187 25.21 -3.83 -10.98
N LYS A 188 26.41 -3.27 -11.22
CA LYS A 188 27.16 -3.51 -12.46
C LYS A 188 27.62 -4.96 -12.62
N ASP A 189 27.96 -5.62 -11.52
CA ASP A 189 28.43 -7.01 -11.51
C ASP A 189 27.27 -8.00 -11.63
N ILE A 190 26.07 -7.61 -11.17
CA ILE A 190 24.86 -8.44 -11.19
C ILE A 190 24.10 -8.30 -12.52
N CYS A 191 23.97 -7.08 -13.04
CA CYS A 191 23.24 -6.79 -14.28
C CYS A 191 24.14 -6.93 -15.50
N THR A 192 24.50 -8.19 -15.80
CA THR A 192 25.47 -8.58 -16.83
C THR A 192 24.84 -8.75 -18.20
N LEU A 193 23.68 -9.40 -18.31
CA LEU A 193 22.98 -9.54 -19.59
C LEU A 193 22.21 -8.25 -19.88
N ARG A 194 22.49 -7.63 -21.03
CA ARG A 194 21.87 -6.35 -21.45
C ARG A 194 21.34 -6.34 -22.88
N ASP A 195 21.65 -7.37 -23.66
CA ASP A 195 21.15 -7.54 -25.02
C ASP A 195 19.69 -8.03 -24.97
N PRO A 196 18.70 -7.20 -25.40
CA PRO A 196 17.29 -7.57 -25.36
C PRO A 196 16.96 -8.75 -26.28
N ASP A 197 17.65 -8.93 -27.40
CA ASP A 197 17.40 -10.01 -28.35
C ASP A 197 17.91 -11.34 -27.80
N LEU A 198 19.08 -11.33 -27.14
CA LEU A 198 19.59 -12.49 -26.42
C LEU A 198 18.67 -12.87 -25.25
N PHE A 199 18.18 -11.90 -24.47
CA PHE A 199 17.17 -12.12 -23.43
C PHE A 199 15.94 -12.87 -23.96
N GLN A 200 15.35 -12.38 -25.05
CA GLN A 200 14.14 -12.97 -25.61
C GLN A 200 14.38 -14.36 -26.17
N ARG A 201 15.49 -14.56 -26.90
CA ARG A 201 15.85 -15.87 -27.47
C ARG A 201 16.07 -16.92 -26.38
N MET A 202 16.87 -16.61 -25.35
CA MET A 202 17.12 -17.55 -24.25
C MET A 202 15.83 -17.86 -23.50
N ALA A 203 15.01 -16.85 -23.20
CA ALA A 203 13.73 -17.05 -22.51
C ALA A 203 12.76 -17.94 -23.31
N PHE A 204 12.75 -17.81 -24.64
CA PHE A 204 11.96 -18.67 -25.53
C PHE A 204 12.43 -20.13 -25.44
N ASP A 205 13.73 -20.38 -25.59
CA ASP A 205 14.29 -21.72 -25.54
C ASP A 205 14.12 -22.38 -24.16
N ILE A 206 14.31 -21.63 -23.07
CA ILE A 206 14.06 -22.08 -21.70
C ILE A 206 12.59 -22.51 -21.52
N LYS A 207 11.65 -21.75 -22.09
CA LYS A 207 10.23 -22.12 -22.05
C LYS A 207 9.97 -23.45 -22.76
N ASP A 208 10.69 -23.76 -23.82
CA ASP A 208 10.57 -25.05 -24.51
C ASP A 208 11.13 -26.22 -23.68
N ILE A 209 12.19 -25.99 -22.88
CA ILE A 209 12.66 -26.96 -21.88
C ILE A 209 11.55 -27.26 -20.86
N SER A 210 10.83 -26.23 -20.39
CA SER A 210 9.77 -26.39 -19.38
C SER A 210 8.59 -27.26 -19.84
N LYS A 211 8.38 -27.39 -21.16
CA LYS A 211 7.31 -28.19 -21.77
C LYS A 211 7.63 -29.70 -21.83
N LYS A 212 8.89 -30.08 -21.63
CA LYS A 212 9.31 -31.49 -21.63
C LYS A 212 8.70 -32.22 -20.45
N LYS A 213 8.26 -33.46 -20.66
CA LYS A 213 7.44 -34.19 -19.67
C LYS A 213 8.31 -35.04 -18.74
N THR A 214 9.38 -35.62 -19.25
CA THR A 214 10.25 -36.50 -18.46
C THR A 214 11.53 -35.80 -18.01
N PRO A 215 12.13 -36.24 -16.89
CA PRO A 215 13.44 -35.75 -16.45
C PRO A 215 14.55 -35.92 -17.50
N GLU A 216 14.54 -37.03 -18.24
CA GLU A 216 15.55 -37.35 -19.25
C GLU A 216 15.45 -36.40 -20.45
N GLU A 217 14.23 -36.12 -20.91
CA GLU A 217 13.98 -35.14 -21.97
C GLU A 217 14.40 -33.73 -21.55
N LYS A 218 14.15 -33.35 -20.30
CA LYS A 218 14.59 -32.06 -19.75
C LYS A 218 16.10 -31.96 -19.73
N LYS A 219 16.79 -32.99 -19.24
CA LYS A 219 18.25 -33.02 -19.17
C LYS A 219 18.89 -32.94 -20.56
N ALA A 220 18.38 -33.68 -21.54
CA ALA A 220 18.84 -33.60 -22.91
C ALA A 220 18.63 -32.19 -23.51
N ALA A 221 17.46 -31.58 -23.26
CA ALA A 221 17.16 -30.23 -23.74
C ALA A 221 18.06 -29.15 -23.09
N VAL A 222 18.43 -29.31 -21.81
CA VAL A 222 19.41 -28.44 -21.14
C VAL A 222 20.80 -28.56 -21.78
N GLU A 223 21.24 -29.77 -22.11
CA GLU A 223 22.53 -29.96 -22.78
C GLU A 223 22.56 -29.36 -24.20
N ASP A 224 21.47 -29.48 -24.96
CA ASP A 224 21.35 -28.83 -26.26
C ASP A 224 21.29 -27.31 -26.15
N PHE A 225 20.62 -26.79 -25.12
CA PHE A 225 20.65 -25.36 -24.79
C PHE A 225 22.07 -24.88 -24.47
N LYS A 226 22.83 -25.64 -23.66
CA LYS A 226 24.22 -25.30 -23.32
C LYS A 226 25.13 -25.28 -24.55
N LYS A 227 24.95 -26.21 -25.49
CA LYS A 227 25.68 -26.20 -26.77
C LYS A 227 25.31 -24.98 -27.62
N LYS A 228 24.02 -24.64 -27.70
CA LYS A 228 23.52 -23.50 -28.48
C LYS A 228 24.05 -22.15 -27.95
N TYR A 229 24.19 -22.02 -26.64
CA TYR A 229 24.59 -20.79 -25.96
C TYR A 229 25.98 -20.87 -25.31
N ALA A 230 26.89 -21.67 -25.90
CA ALA A 230 28.19 -21.96 -25.29
C ALA A 230 29.03 -20.69 -24.98
N GLY A 231 28.88 -19.62 -25.77
CA GLY A 231 29.55 -18.34 -25.55
C GLY A 231 28.89 -17.46 -24.47
N GLU A 232 27.63 -17.75 -24.14
CA GLU A 232 26.75 -16.89 -23.34
C GLU A 232 26.40 -17.50 -21.97
N LEU A 233 26.87 -18.71 -21.66
CA LEU A 233 26.56 -19.39 -20.39
C LEU A 233 26.96 -18.59 -19.15
N HIS A 234 28.00 -17.75 -19.25
CA HIS A 234 28.46 -16.88 -18.17
C HIS A 234 27.43 -15.82 -17.74
N TYR A 235 26.41 -15.56 -18.56
CA TYR A 235 25.30 -14.69 -18.20
C TYR A 235 24.25 -15.36 -17.32
N LEU A 236 24.26 -16.70 -17.20
CA LEU A 236 23.29 -17.45 -16.40
C LEU A 236 23.73 -17.56 -14.94
N ILE A 237 22.75 -17.65 -14.05
CA ILE A 237 23.01 -17.99 -12.64
C ILE A 237 23.65 -19.39 -12.57
N ASP A 238 23.04 -20.32 -13.29
CA ASP A 238 23.46 -21.71 -13.35
C ASP A 238 23.12 -22.27 -14.74
N PRO A 239 24.11 -22.62 -15.58
CA PRO A 239 23.87 -23.21 -16.90
C PRO A 239 23.17 -24.58 -16.86
N ASP A 240 23.26 -25.33 -15.77
CA ASP A 240 22.56 -26.62 -15.60
C ASP A 240 21.10 -26.41 -15.16
N HIS A 241 20.78 -25.21 -14.68
CA HIS A 241 19.44 -24.75 -14.32
C HIS A 241 19.09 -23.44 -15.05
N PRO A 242 18.97 -23.46 -16.39
CA PRO A 242 18.76 -22.24 -17.17
C PRO A 242 17.40 -21.58 -16.89
N ASP A 243 16.47 -22.28 -16.24
CA ASP A 243 15.20 -21.76 -15.74
C ASP A 243 15.36 -20.73 -14.61
N PHE A 244 16.47 -20.72 -13.89
CA PHE A 244 16.83 -19.62 -12.98
C PHE A 244 17.09 -18.31 -13.74
N GLY A 245 17.39 -18.41 -15.03
CA GLY A 245 17.62 -17.29 -15.92
C GLY A 245 18.97 -16.60 -15.69
N PRO A 246 19.11 -15.36 -16.18
CA PRO A 246 20.36 -14.64 -16.12
C PRO A 246 20.73 -14.22 -14.70
N ARG A 247 22.02 -13.95 -14.46
CA ARG A 247 22.56 -13.41 -13.20
C ARG A 247 21.82 -12.16 -12.72
N ASN A 248 21.24 -11.40 -13.64
CA ASN A 248 20.33 -10.30 -13.35
C ASN A 248 19.21 -10.67 -12.35
N ASN A 249 18.71 -11.91 -12.37
CA ASN A 249 17.70 -12.40 -11.43
C ASN A 249 18.21 -12.53 -9.98
N GLN A 250 19.51 -12.46 -9.72
CA GLN A 250 20.04 -12.37 -8.36
C GLN A 250 19.70 -11.03 -7.68
N LEU A 251 19.30 -10.01 -8.47
CA LEU A 251 18.69 -8.80 -7.96
C LEU A 251 17.22 -9.03 -7.63
N LEU A 252 16.87 -8.89 -6.35
CA LEU A 252 15.50 -8.96 -5.87
C LEU A 252 14.97 -7.54 -5.57
N TYR A 253 13.87 -7.16 -6.21
CA TYR A 253 13.14 -5.93 -5.84
C TYR A 253 11.90 -6.26 -5.01
N MET A 254 11.98 -5.98 -3.71
CA MET A 254 10.84 -6.08 -2.79
C MET A 254 10.28 -4.71 -2.46
N TRP A 255 8.97 -4.53 -2.56
CA TRP A 255 8.32 -3.28 -2.17
C TRP A 255 7.12 -3.48 -1.24
N GLY A 256 6.96 -2.54 -0.32
CA GLY A 256 5.74 -2.39 0.45
C GLY A 256 4.64 -1.76 -0.41
N ARG A 257 4.26 -0.54 -0.07
CA ARG A 257 3.22 0.18 -0.81
C ARG A 257 3.77 0.91 -2.04
N LYS A 258 3.28 0.55 -3.22
CA LYS A 258 3.59 1.20 -4.51
C LYS A 258 2.29 1.73 -5.13
N LYS A 259 2.24 3.04 -5.41
CA LYS A 259 1.09 3.76 -5.98
C LYS A 259 1.59 4.79 -7.00
N ALA A 260 0.81 5.02 -8.06
CA ALA A 260 1.11 5.97 -9.14
C ALA A 260 2.54 5.82 -9.68
N GLY A 261 3.15 6.88 -10.23
CA GLY A 261 4.43 6.93 -10.96
C GLY A 261 5.62 6.09 -10.44
N ARG A 262 5.58 5.62 -9.20
CA ARG A 262 6.51 4.61 -8.65
C ARG A 262 6.37 3.24 -9.32
N SER A 263 5.17 2.84 -9.79
CA SER A 263 4.96 1.57 -10.50
C SER A 263 5.69 1.54 -11.84
N GLU A 264 5.59 2.63 -12.58
CA GLU A 264 6.15 2.84 -13.90
C GLU A 264 7.66 2.93 -13.81
N PHE A 265 8.18 3.70 -12.84
CA PHE A 265 9.60 3.73 -12.53
C PHE A 265 10.12 2.33 -12.18
N SER A 266 9.44 1.63 -11.27
CA SER A 266 9.84 0.28 -10.84
C SER A 266 9.82 -0.72 -12.00
N ALA A 267 8.80 -0.68 -12.85
CA ALA A 267 8.69 -1.55 -14.00
C ALA A 267 9.82 -1.30 -14.99
N ARG A 268 10.08 -0.03 -15.31
CA ARG A 268 11.16 0.39 -16.22
C ARG A 268 12.53 0.05 -15.65
N PHE A 269 12.82 0.42 -14.41
CA PHE A 269 14.13 0.28 -13.81
C PHE A 269 14.46 -1.18 -13.51
N PHE A 270 13.63 -1.89 -12.73
CA PHE A 270 13.95 -3.26 -12.33
C PHE A 270 13.64 -4.29 -13.41
N GLY A 271 12.52 -4.13 -14.13
CA GLY A 271 12.12 -5.07 -15.18
C GLY A 271 12.80 -4.82 -16.51
N GLY A 272 12.89 -3.55 -16.93
CA GLY A 272 13.53 -3.17 -18.18
C GLY A 272 15.05 -3.11 -18.05
N THR A 273 15.56 -2.11 -17.32
CA THR A 273 16.99 -1.80 -17.27
C THR A 273 17.82 -2.86 -16.55
N MET A 274 17.37 -3.31 -15.37
CA MET A 274 18.10 -4.32 -14.60
C MET A 274 17.79 -5.74 -15.10
N GLY A 275 16.71 -5.94 -15.87
CA GLY A 275 16.35 -7.25 -16.44
C GLY A 275 15.98 -8.33 -15.42
N THR A 276 15.63 -7.96 -14.18
CA THR A 276 15.23 -8.95 -13.16
C THR A 276 13.74 -9.26 -13.22
N THR A 277 13.44 -10.55 -13.19
CA THR A 277 12.07 -11.06 -13.04
C THR A 277 11.65 -11.17 -11.57
N ASN A 278 12.62 -11.19 -10.64
CA ASN A 278 12.41 -11.31 -9.20
C ASN A 278 11.94 -9.99 -8.59
N ARG A 279 10.63 -9.74 -8.75
CA ARG A 279 9.95 -8.50 -8.34
C ARG A 279 8.71 -8.85 -7.54
N HIS A 280 8.78 -8.70 -6.21
CA HIS A 280 7.71 -9.07 -5.29
C HIS A 280 7.20 -7.88 -4.48
N GLY A 281 5.88 -7.74 -4.40
CA GLY A 281 5.24 -6.68 -3.62
C GLY A 281 4.18 -7.23 -2.70
N HIS A 282 3.70 -6.42 -1.76
CA HIS A 282 2.65 -6.82 -0.80
C HIS A 282 1.39 -7.44 -1.45
N THR A 283 1.10 -7.15 -2.72
CA THR A 283 -0.07 -7.70 -3.42
C THR A 283 0.02 -9.20 -3.65
N THR A 284 1.23 -9.79 -3.68
CA THR A 284 1.37 -11.26 -3.77
C THR A 284 0.89 -11.95 -2.49
N VAL A 285 0.96 -11.26 -1.35
CA VAL A 285 0.48 -11.75 -0.06
C VAL A 285 -1.01 -11.43 0.15
N CYS A 286 -1.45 -10.23 -0.27
CA CYS A 286 -2.79 -9.74 0.07
C CYS A 286 -3.84 -9.92 -1.04
N GLN A 287 -3.55 -9.50 -2.28
CA GLN A 287 -4.56 -9.39 -3.35
C GLN A 287 -4.46 -10.47 -4.43
N GLY A 288 -3.44 -11.34 -4.36
CA GLY A 288 -3.20 -12.37 -5.37
C GLY A 288 -4.42 -13.24 -5.62
N SER A 289 -4.96 -13.86 -4.56
CA SER A 289 -6.17 -14.69 -4.63
C SER A 289 -7.36 -13.94 -5.21
N LEU A 290 -7.61 -12.70 -4.77
CA LEU A 290 -8.70 -11.86 -5.25
C LEU A 290 -8.65 -11.63 -6.77
N TYR A 291 -7.46 -11.36 -7.33
CA TYR A 291 -7.31 -11.18 -8.78
C TYR A 291 -7.51 -12.48 -9.57
N PHE A 292 -7.10 -13.63 -9.02
CA PHE A 292 -7.31 -14.93 -9.68
C PHE A 292 -8.79 -15.34 -9.62
N SER A 293 -9.45 -15.14 -8.47
CA SER A 293 -10.89 -15.33 -8.35
C SER A 293 -11.66 -14.39 -9.28
N GLY A 294 -11.28 -13.11 -9.33
CA GLY A 294 -11.90 -12.13 -10.24
C GLY A 294 -11.77 -12.53 -11.71
N LYS A 295 -10.60 -13.06 -12.10
CA LYS A 295 -10.38 -13.63 -13.42
C LYS A 295 -11.34 -14.80 -13.68
N ALA A 296 -11.32 -15.82 -12.83
CA ALA A 296 -12.14 -17.02 -12.98
C ALA A 296 -13.65 -16.69 -13.05
N MET A 297 -14.15 -15.81 -12.17
CA MET A 297 -15.55 -15.39 -12.17
C MET A 297 -15.99 -14.59 -13.41
N SER A 298 -15.03 -14.09 -14.19
CA SER A 298 -15.32 -13.32 -15.42
C SER A 298 -15.10 -14.13 -16.70
N GLU A 299 -14.68 -15.39 -16.59
CA GLU A 299 -14.52 -16.26 -17.75
C GLU A 299 -15.87 -16.50 -18.43
N GLN A 300 -15.85 -16.54 -19.75
CA GLN A 300 -17.03 -16.78 -20.59
C GLN A 300 -17.03 -18.23 -21.05
N TYR A 301 -18.18 -18.88 -20.97
CA TYR A 301 -18.34 -20.24 -21.47
C TYR A 301 -18.46 -20.21 -23.00
N THR A 302 -17.42 -20.68 -23.67
CA THR A 302 -17.35 -20.69 -25.13
C THR A 302 -16.66 -21.98 -25.59
N GLU A 303 -17.28 -22.68 -26.56
CA GLU A 303 -16.73 -23.93 -27.13
C GLU A 303 -16.47 -25.05 -26.09
N GLY A 304 -17.34 -25.17 -25.08
CA GLY A 304 -17.24 -26.25 -24.09
C GLY A 304 -16.27 -25.97 -22.93
N THR A 305 -15.70 -24.77 -22.84
CA THR A 305 -14.81 -24.37 -21.74
C THR A 305 -15.03 -22.92 -21.32
N PHE A 306 -14.72 -22.61 -20.07
CA PHE A 306 -14.58 -21.23 -19.60
C PHE A 306 -13.23 -20.68 -20.04
N LYS A 307 -13.22 -19.50 -20.69
CA LYS A 307 -11.99 -18.80 -21.11
C LYS A 307 -12.18 -17.28 -21.08
N ASP A 308 -11.11 -16.54 -21.40
CA ASP A 308 -11.11 -15.08 -21.58
C ASP A 308 -11.45 -14.21 -20.35
N GLY A 309 -11.30 -14.77 -19.16
CA GLY A 309 -11.45 -14.03 -17.90
C GLY A 309 -10.46 -12.87 -17.77
N GLN A 310 -10.95 -11.76 -17.23
CA GLN A 310 -10.21 -10.51 -17.07
C GLN A 310 -9.63 -10.39 -15.65
N LYS A 311 -8.38 -9.96 -15.53
CA LYS A 311 -7.75 -9.75 -14.23
C LYS A 311 -8.12 -8.38 -13.65
N PHE A 312 -9.10 -8.34 -12.76
CA PHE A 312 -9.49 -7.12 -12.06
C PHE A 312 -9.97 -7.38 -10.62
N TYR A 313 -10.08 -6.31 -9.85
CA TYR A 313 -10.58 -6.35 -8.48
C TYR A 313 -12.07 -5.98 -8.49
N TRP A 314 -12.93 -6.98 -8.29
CA TRP A 314 -14.39 -6.76 -8.19
C TRP A 314 -14.72 -5.89 -6.98
N GLN A 315 -15.47 -4.83 -7.20
CA GLN A 315 -16.03 -4.00 -6.14
C GLN A 315 -17.54 -4.12 -6.18
N ALA A 316 -18.14 -4.54 -5.06
CA ALA A 316 -19.59 -4.59 -4.93
C ALA A 316 -20.16 -3.18 -4.79
N ASP A 317 -21.25 -2.92 -5.51
CA ASP A 317 -22.12 -1.76 -5.26
C ASP A 317 -22.95 -2.02 -3.99
N CYS A 318 -22.39 -1.61 -2.85
CA CYS A 318 -23.09 -1.73 -1.58
C CYS A 318 -24.27 -0.76 -1.43
N GLU A 319 -24.33 0.30 -2.23
CA GLU A 319 -25.39 1.31 -2.11
C GLU A 319 -26.64 0.87 -2.87
N GLY A 320 -26.49 0.23 -4.03
CA GLY A 320 -27.59 -0.41 -4.75
C GLY A 320 -28.09 -1.72 -4.15
N ALA A 321 -27.35 -2.34 -3.23
CA ALA A 321 -27.73 -3.61 -2.63
C ALA A 321 -28.94 -3.50 -1.66
N GLU A 322 -29.83 -4.50 -1.72
CA GLU A 322 -30.91 -4.71 -0.75
C GLU A 322 -30.43 -5.52 0.47
N PHE A 323 -29.53 -6.47 0.24
CA PHE A 323 -28.92 -7.31 1.26
C PHE A 323 -27.45 -7.53 0.95
N ILE A 324 -26.60 -7.51 1.98
CA ILE A 324 -25.16 -7.73 1.84
C ILE A 324 -24.71 -8.85 2.79
N LEU A 325 -23.92 -9.78 2.26
CA LEU A 325 -23.22 -10.77 3.06
C LEU A 325 -21.72 -10.45 3.05
N PHE A 326 -21.17 -10.08 4.20
CA PHE A 326 -19.73 -9.89 4.36
C PHE A 326 -19.09 -11.18 4.85
N VAL A 327 -18.08 -11.69 4.13
CA VAL A 327 -17.32 -12.89 4.50
C VAL A 327 -15.86 -12.49 4.69
N GLY A 328 -15.35 -12.57 5.92
CA GLY A 328 -13.97 -12.18 6.26
C GLY A 328 -13.62 -10.70 5.98
N ALA A 329 -14.62 -9.86 5.75
CA ALA A 329 -14.45 -8.45 5.38
C ALA A 329 -14.83 -7.53 6.54
N ASN A 330 -13.94 -6.60 6.91
CA ASN A 330 -14.18 -5.64 7.98
C ASN A 330 -13.97 -4.20 7.52
N LEU A 331 -15.03 -3.61 6.97
CA LEU A 331 -15.03 -2.26 6.38
C LEU A 331 -14.88 -1.13 7.41
N LEU A 332 -15.19 -1.38 8.68
CA LEU A 332 -15.10 -0.36 9.74
C LEU A 332 -13.66 -0.16 10.26
N ASP A 333 -12.77 -1.15 10.06
CA ASP A 333 -11.41 -1.12 10.60
C ASP A 333 -10.32 -1.14 9.51
N ALA A 334 -10.40 -2.09 8.56
CA ALA A 334 -9.24 -2.54 7.80
C ALA A 334 -9.01 -1.78 6.48
N ASN A 335 -10.06 -1.45 5.72
CA ASN A 335 -10.03 -0.60 4.52
C ASN A 335 -11.42 -0.53 3.84
N TYR A 336 -11.56 0.32 2.81
CA TYR A 336 -12.69 0.37 1.86
C TYR A 336 -14.06 0.83 2.39
N GLY A 337 -14.15 1.18 3.68
CA GLY A 337 -15.17 2.09 4.19
C GLY A 337 -14.61 3.50 4.27
N PRO A 338 -14.65 4.31 3.20
CA PRO A 338 -14.45 5.74 3.36
C PRO A 338 -15.33 6.28 4.50
N PRO A 339 -14.92 7.35 5.19
CA PRO A 339 -15.74 7.98 6.23
C PRO A 339 -17.17 8.27 5.76
N ASN A 340 -17.33 8.56 4.48
CA ASN A 340 -18.62 8.78 3.83
C ASN A 340 -19.40 7.49 3.48
N ARG A 341 -18.73 6.41 3.09
CA ARG A 341 -19.42 5.14 2.72
C ARG A 341 -19.98 4.44 3.96
N THR A 342 -19.27 4.54 5.08
CA THR A 342 -19.59 3.80 6.31
C THR A 342 -21.00 4.08 6.84
N PRO A 343 -21.43 5.35 7.06
CA PRO A 343 -22.80 5.66 7.52
C PRO A 343 -23.89 5.13 6.58
N ARG A 344 -23.64 5.19 5.27
CA ARG A 344 -24.59 4.74 4.23
C ARG A 344 -24.64 3.22 4.12
N LEU A 345 -23.56 2.54 4.47
CA LEU A 345 -23.52 1.08 4.51
C LEU A 345 -24.27 0.53 5.72
N ILE A 346 -24.06 1.10 6.91
CA ILE A 346 -24.66 0.57 8.14
C ILE A 346 -26.18 0.78 8.22
N SER A 347 -26.76 1.59 7.33
CA SER A 347 -28.21 1.70 7.17
C SER A 347 -28.82 0.56 6.33
N LYS A 348 -27.98 -0.26 5.66
CA LYS A 348 -28.43 -1.44 4.90
C LYS A 348 -28.62 -2.65 5.81
N LYS A 349 -29.41 -3.61 5.35
CA LYS A 349 -29.51 -4.92 6.00
C LYS A 349 -28.35 -5.80 5.54
N PHE A 350 -27.51 -6.23 6.47
CA PHE A 350 -26.38 -7.10 6.15
C PHE A 350 -26.12 -8.14 7.23
N ALA A 351 -25.47 -9.23 6.83
CA ALA A 351 -24.93 -10.25 7.73
C ALA A 351 -23.41 -10.30 7.61
N VAL A 352 -22.75 -10.75 8.69
CA VAL A 352 -21.30 -10.92 8.76
C VAL A 352 -20.97 -12.35 9.11
N VAL A 353 -20.11 -12.96 8.28
CA VAL A 353 -19.47 -14.25 8.50
C VAL A 353 -18.00 -13.96 8.78
N ASP A 354 -17.58 -14.19 10.02
CA ASP A 354 -16.22 -13.90 10.47
C ASP A 354 -15.95 -14.76 11.72
N PRO A 355 -14.81 -15.47 11.84
CA PRO A 355 -14.46 -16.19 13.07
C PRO A 355 -14.40 -15.29 14.30
N ARG A 356 -14.25 -13.97 14.12
CA ARG A 356 -14.19 -12.98 15.19
C ARG A 356 -15.37 -12.03 15.13
N PHE A 357 -15.92 -11.67 16.29
CA PHE A 357 -16.91 -10.60 16.40
C PHE A 357 -16.27 -9.22 16.17
N SER A 358 -16.26 -8.78 14.90
CA SER A 358 -15.66 -7.51 14.47
C SER A 358 -16.56 -6.30 14.74
N LYS A 359 -16.03 -5.08 14.57
CA LYS A 359 -16.87 -3.86 14.67
C LYS A 359 -18.00 -3.87 13.63
N LEU A 360 -17.74 -4.42 12.44
CA LEU A 360 -18.79 -4.59 11.43
C LEU A 360 -19.87 -5.57 11.90
N ALA A 361 -19.48 -6.69 12.53
CA ALA A 361 -20.42 -7.65 13.11
C ALA A 361 -21.32 -7.01 14.19
N SER A 362 -20.80 -6.07 14.99
CA SER A 362 -21.59 -5.34 16.01
C SER A 362 -22.74 -4.50 15.44
N LYS A 363 -22.74 -4.26 14.12
CA LYS A 363 -23.78 -3.49 13.40
C LYS A 363 -24.62 -4.39 12.49
N ALA A 364 -24.32 -5.69 12.41
CA ALA A 364 -24.98 -6.61 11.49
C ALA A 364 -26.35 -7.05 12.01
N TRP A 365 -27.26 -7.36 11.08
CA TRP A 365 -28.52 -8.02 11.41
C TRP A 365 -28.29 -9.45 11.91
N LYS A 366 -27.31 -10.16 11.33
CA LYS A 366 -26.86 -11.49 11.78
C LYS A 366 -25.35 -11.59 11.75
N TYR A 367 -24.83 -12.33 12.73
CA TYR A 367 -23.42 -12.72 12.81
C TYR A 367 -23.31 -14.24 12.82
N LEU A 368 -22.43 -14.78 11.97
CA LEU A 368 -22.09 -16.19 11.90
C LEU A 368 -20.59 -16.38 12.24
N PRO A 369 -20.25 -16.94 13.41
CA PRO A 369 -18.88 -17.28 13.77
C PRO A 369 -18.44 -18.56 13.06
N VAL A 370 -18.04 -18.47 11.79
CA VAL A 370 -17.50 -19.61 11.04
C VAL A 370 -16.13 -20.01 11.60
N ASN A 371 -15.79 -21.30 11.57
CA ASN A 371 -14.44 -21.73 11.92
C ASN A 371 -13.44 -21.23 10.87
N PRO A 372 -12.21 -20.82 11.27
CA PRO A 372 -11.18 -20.42 10.32
C PRO A 372 -10.90 -21.49 9.26
N GLY A 373 -11.03 -21.13 7.98
CA GLY A 373 -10.81 -22.04 6.85
C GLY A 373 -12.04 -22.81 6.36
N GLU A 374 -13.20 -22.68 7.02
CA GLU A 374 -14.43 -23.37 6.64
C GLU A 374 -15.38 -22.53 5.75
N ASP A 375 -14.95 -21.36 5.27
CA ASP A 375 -15.73 -20.49 4.39
C ASP A 375 -16.17 -21.20 3.08
N GLY A 376 -15.34 -22.13 2.58
CA GLY A 376 -15.68 -22.96 1.42
C GLY A 376 -16.83 -23.91 1.68
N ALA A 377 -16.89 -24.53 2.86
CA ALA A 377 -18.00 -25.40 3.26
C ALA A 377 -19.30 -24.61 3.40
N LEU A 378 -19.23 -23.41 3.97
CA LEU A 378 -20.36 -22.48 4.02
C LEU A 378 -20.87 -22.14 2.61
N ALA A 379 -19.97 -21.77 1.68
CA ALA A 379 -20.34 -21.46 0.30
C ALA A 379 -21.04 -22.65 -0.38
N MET A 380 -20.51 -23.87 -0.23
CA MET A 380 -21.14 -25.09 -0.78
C MET A 380 -22.50 -25.39 -0.16
N GLY A 381 -22.66 -25.20 1.15
CA GLY A 381 -23.95 -25.33 1.83
C GLY A 381 -25.00 -24.34 1.32
N MET A 382 -24.60 -23.08 1.09
CA MET A 382 -25.46 -22.06 0.47
C MET A 382 -25.87 -22.44 -0.95
N LEU A 383 -24.93 -22.89 -1.78
CA LEU A 383 -25.20 -23.34 -3.15
C LEU A 383 -26.18 -24.51 -3.19
N GLN A 384 -25.95 -25.53 -2.35
CA GLN A 384 -26.85 -26.69 -2.24
C GLN A 384 -28.27 -26.25 -1.87
N TRP A 385 -28.40 -25.34 -0.90
CA TRP A 385 -29.71 -24.82 -0.49
C TRP A 385 -30.40 -24.06 -1.61
N ILE A 386 -29.67 -23.18 -2.33
CA ILE A 386 -30.20 -22.39 -3.46
C ILE A 386 -30.75 -23.32 -4.55
N ILE A 387 -29.99 -24.35 -4.93
CA ILE A 387 -30.40 -25.31 -5.97
C ILE A 387 -31.61 -26.12 -5.51
N LYS A 388 -31.54 -26.71 -4.30
CA LYS A 388 -32.62 -27.55 -3.75
C LYS A 388 -33.95 -26.82 -3.67
N HIS A 389 -33.92 -25.52 -3.41
CA HIS A 389 -35.12 -24.68 -3.27
C HIS A 389 -35.42 -23.81 -4.49
N LYS A 390 -34.73 -24.02 -5.62
CA LYS A 390 -34.90 -23.25 -6.87
C LYS A 390 -34.86 -21.73 -6.65
N ARG A 391 -33.90 -21.24 -5.87
CA ARG A 391 -33.72 -19.81 -5.54
C ARG A 391 -32.67 -19.10 -6.40
N TYR A 392 -32.26 -19.72 -7.50
CA TYR A 392 -31.38 -19.13 -8.50
C TYR A 392 -32.19 -18.34 -9.54
N ASN A 393 -31.52 -17.45 -10.28
CA ASN A 393 -32.12 -16.78 -11.43
C ASN A 393 -32.08 -17.72 -12.64
N GLU A 394 -33.18 -18.44 -12.89
CA GLU A 394 -33.28 -19.42 -13.96
C GLU A 394 -33.08 -18.78 -15.34
N SER A 395 -33.70 -17.63 -15.61
CA SER A 395 -33.55 -16.92 -16.88
C SER A 395 -32.12 -16.48 -17.16
N TYR A 396 -31.32 -16.20 -16.11
CA TYR A 396 -29.91 -15.87 -16.28
C TYR A 396 -29.05 -17.10 -16.62
N LEU A 397 -29.43 -18.30 -16.15
CA LEU A 397 -28.62 -19.52 -16.27
C LEU A 397 -28.94 -20.38 -17.50
N ILE A 398 -30.02 -20.09 -18.23
CA ILE A 398 -30.46 -20.85 -19.42
C ILE A 398 -29.80 -20.34 -20.72
N PHE A 399 -29.07 -19.22 -20.66
CA PHE A 399 -28.20 -18.73 -21.73
C PHE A 399 -26.77 -19.24 -21.53
#